data_AF-A0A183GQ23-F1
#
_entry.id   AF-A0A183GQ23-F1
#
_cell.length_a   1.000
_cell.length_b   1.000
_cell.length_c   1.000
_cell.angle_alpha   90.00
_cell.angle_beta   90.00
_cell.angle_gamma   90.00
#
_symmetry.space_group_name_H-M   'P 1'
#
loop_
_entity.id
_entity.type
_entity.pdbx_description
1 polymer ?
#
loop_
_entity_poly.entity_id
_entity_poly.type
_entity_poly.pdbx_seq_one_letter_code
_entity_poly.pdbx_strand_id
1 'polypeptide(L)'
;MLIGVDHTLNLRHRCGCGLFGQRAHVAIPSLQHQMARSKRVDDVFDLANVAAIAEQEFWGDERKEQELRKQSTYLTPYGLVVATDAHRHRCVDYAEAVEAAKGVRFEHTTPFDAPVLYDAGAYLTAAIGMLGQLQGAVTRSKPLTVFIVLPAAFGREHTDVACPDHVLAYVYMDWQNLAKKLVDIKITSSMIIVWPDELLEDIHMRRVLVGLEMHLQAGGTLMFLPHPYEDNNDAEWTHMGEVSIREIHDGAASELPGIGA
;
A
#
# COMPACT_ATOMS: atom_id res chain seq x y z
N MET A 1 -19.15 -4.95 26.61
CA MET A 1 -18.56 -6.30 26.49
C MET A 1 -17.14 -6.25 26.99
N LEU A 2 -16.78 -7.09 27.95
CA LEU A 2 -15.42 -7.16 28.48
C LEU A 2 -14.56 -8.04 27.54
N ILE A 3 -13.45 -7.50 27.06
CA ILE A 3 -12.48 -8.23 26.25
C ILE A 3 -11.41 -8.81 27.17
N GLY A 4 -11.46 -10.14 27.36
CA GLY A 4 -10.45 -10.91 28.06
C GLY A 4 -9.18 -11.12 27.23
N VAL A 5 -8.13 -11.67 27.86
CA VAL A 5 -6.81 -11.87 27.23
C VAL A 5 -6.88 -12.79 26.00
N ASP A 6 -7.77 -13.78 26.03
CA ASP A 6 -7.92 -14.78 24.96
C ASP A 6 -8.93 -14.38 23.87
N HIS A 7 -9.58 -13.21 24.02
CA HIS A 7 -10.63 -12.80 23.09
C HIS A 7 -10.03 -12.36 21.75
N THR A 8 -10.64 -12.77 20.62
CA THR A 8 -10.14 -12.48 19.25
C THR A 8 -9.97 -11.00 18.94
N LEU A 9 -10.83 -10.15 19.53
CA LEU A 9 -10.75 -8.67 19.45
C LEU A 9 -9.80 -8.02 20.46
N ASN A 10 -9.11 -8.80 21.29
CA ASN A 10 -8.07 -8.24 22.15
C ASN A 10 -6.94 -7.70 21.29
N LEU A 11 -6.54 -6.45 21.54
CA LEU A 11 -5.52 -5.78 20.72
C LEU A 11 -4.16 -6.50 20.76
N ARG A 12 -3.90 -7.27 21.82
CA ARG A 12 -2.69 -8.09 22.01
C ARG A 12 -2.87 -9.56 21.62
N HIS A 13 -4.05 -9.93 21.11
CA HIS A 13 -4.28 -11.28 20.65
C HIS A 13 -3.36 -11.60 19.47
N ARG A 14 -2.56 -12.66 19.61
CA ARG A 14 -1.67 -13.15 18.55
C ARG A 14 -2.42 -14.09 17.65
N CYS A 15 -2.97 -13.55 16.56
CA CYS A 15 -3.68 -14.35 15.57
C CYS A 15 -2.72 -15.18 14.70
N GLY A 16 -3.09 -16.42 14.42
CA GLY A 16 -2.34 -17.34 13.56
C GLY A 16 -2.57 -17.18 12.05
N CYS A 17 -3.25 -16.12 11.60
CA CYS A 17 -3.66 -15.94 10.19
C CYS A 17 -2.51 -15.61 9.21
N GLY A 18 -1.27 -15.56 9.68
CA GLY A 18 -0.08 -15.25 8.86
C GLY A 18 0.11 -13.77 8.53
N LEU A 19 -0.78 -12.89 8.98
CA LEU A 19 -0.63 -11.43 8.88
C LEU A 19 0.45 -10.89 9.82
N PHE A 20 0.49 -11.42 11.05
CA PHE A 20 1.37 -10.98 12.12
C PHE A 20 2.72 -11.73 12.09
N GLY A 21 3.75 -11.12 12.68
CA GLY A 21 5.15 -11.54 12.54
C GLY A 21 5.81 -11.06 11.24
N GLN A 22 5.06 -10.32 10.41
CA GLN A 22 5.52 -9.72 9.15
C GLN A 22 5.73 -8.21 9.29
N ARG A 23 6.18 -7.56 8.21
CA ARG A 23 6.31 -6.10 8.13
C ARG A 23 4.93 -5.45 7.91
N ALA A 24 4.69 -4.28 8.49
CA ALA A 24 3.38 -3.61 8.48
C ALA A 24 2.84 -3.34 7.07
N HIS A 25 3.70 -3.10 6.07
CA HIS A 25 3.24 -2.91 4.68
C HIS A 25 2.53 -4.13 4.10
N VAL A 26 2.79 -5.34 4.63
CA VAL A 26 2.09 -6.56 4.21
C VAL A 26 0.60 -6.44 4.54
N ALA A 27 0.27 -5.82 5.67
CA ALA A 27 -1.11 -5.59 6.10
C ALA A 27 -1.69 -4.28 5.53
N ILE A 28 -0.90 -3.22 5.49
CA ILE A 28 -1.31 -1.88 5.06
C ILE A 28 -0.37 -1.40 3.94
N PRO A 29 -0.61 -1.79 2.67
CA PRO A 29 0.31 -1.48 1.58
C PRO A 29 0.39 0.02 1.24
N SER A 30 -0.66 0.77 1.60
CA SER A 30 -0.79 2.22 1.37
C SER A 30 0.10 3.09 2.26
N LEU A 31 0.75 2.52 3.29
CA LEU A 31 1.68 3.24 4.17
C LEU A 31 2.78 3.92 3.34
N GLN A 32 2.90 5.25 3.46
CA GLN A 32 3.91 6.01 2.72
C GLN A 32 5.26 6.08 3.44
N HIS A 33 5.24 6.15 4.78
CA HIS A 33 6.46 6.34 5.57
C HIS A 33 7.33 5.06 5.59
N GLN A 34 8.58 5.15 5.10
CA GLN A 34 9.45 3.99 4.90
C GLN A 34 9.68 3.18 6.18
N MET A 35 9.87 3.85 7.32
CA MET A 35 10.05 3.14 8.59
C MET A 35 8.76 2.49 9.10
N ALA A 36 7.60 3.07 8.79
CA ALA A 36 6.32 2.47 9.16
C ALA A 36 6.13 1.17 8.38
N ARG A 37 6.41 1.21 7.07
CA ARG A 37 6.37 0.05 6.17
C ARG A 37 7.27 -1.10 6.62
N SER A 38 8.45 -0.80 7.16
CA SER A 38 9.45 -1.81 7.53
C SER A 38 9.31 -2.35 8.96
N LYS A 39 8.50 -1.71 9.81
CA LYS A 39 8.28 -2.13 11.19
C LYS A 39 7.57 -3.50 11.22
N ARG A 40 8.10 -4.43 12.02
CA ARG A 40 7.44 -5.69 12.31
C ARG A 40 6.28 -5.48 13.27
N VAL A 41 5.19 -6.20 13.04
CA VAL A 41 3.96 -6.12 13.84
C VAL A 41 3.57 -7.51 14.30
N ASP A 42 3.38 -7.69 15.61
CA ASP A 42 3.10 -9.00 16.20
C ASP A 42 1.61 -9.19 16.57
N ASP A 43 0.86 -8.09 16.63
CA ASP A 43 -0.56 -8.07 16.97
C ASP A 43 -1.29 -6.85 16.36
N VAL A 44 -2.61 -6.77 16.58
CA VAL A 44 -3.45 -5.66 16.07
C VAL A 44 -3.03 -4.33 16.68
N PHE A 45 -2.58 -4.32 17.95
CA PHE A 45 -2.09 -3.12 18.60
C PHE A 45 -0.87 -2.55 17.87
N ASP A 46 0.15 -3.36 17.59
CA ASP A 46 1.36 -2.94 16.90
C ASP A 46 1.02 -2.39 15.51
N LEU A 47 0.13 -3.06 14.78
CA LEU A 47 -0.32 -2.62 13.47
C LEU A 47 -1.06 -1.27 13.54
N ALA A 48 -1.96 -1.11 14.52
CA ALA A 48 -2.70 0.12 14.74
C ALA A 48 -1.80 1.27 15.21
N ASN A 49 -0.77 0.98 16.02
CA ASN A 49 0.25 1.94 16.43
C ASN A 49 1.03 2.46 15.22
N VAL A 50 1.48 1.55 14.35
CA VAL A 50 2.18 1.92 13.11
C VAL A 50 1.32 2.81 12.23
N ALA A 51 0.05 2.43 12.01
CA ALA A 51 -0.89 3.23 11.24
C ALA A 51 -1.13 4.60 11.86
N ALA A 52 -1.37 4.66 13.18
CA ALA A 52 -1.60 5.90 13.91
C ALA A 52 -0.41 6.87 13.82
N ILE A 53 0.82 6.37 13.92
CA ILE A 53 2.03 7.20 13.81
C ILE A 53 2.25 7.68 12.38
N ALA A 54 2.09 6.79 11.39
CA ALA A 54 2.32 7.10 9.99
C ALA A 54 1.38 8.20 9.48
N GLU A 55 0.11 8.14 9.90
CA GLU A 55 -0.97 9.05 9.48
C GLU A 55 -1.03 10.34 10.32
N GLN A 56 -0.12 10.53 11.29
CA GLN A 56 -0.11 11.75 12.10
C GLN A 56 0.41 12.95 11.28
N GLU A 57 -0.50 13.83 10.86
CA GLU A 57 -0.20 14.97 9.99
C GLU A 57 0.71 16.02 10.66
N PHE A 58 0.61 16.20 11.98
CA PHE A 58 1.38 17.21 12.70
C PHE A 58 2.80 16.76 13.06
N TRP A 59 3.16 15.51 12.79
CA TRP A 59 4.50 15.00 13.03
C TRP A 59 5.30 15.02 11.75
N GLY A 60 6.45 15.71 11.78
CA GLY A 60 7.46 15.56 10.75
C GLY A 60 8.09 14.16 10.77
N ASP A 61 8.74 13.77 9.68
CA ASP A 61 9.32 12.43 9.50
C ASP A 61 10.27 12.04 10.64
N GLU A 62 11.11 12.97 11.11
CA GLU A 62 12.01 12.70 12.23
C GLU A 62 11.25 12.27 13.50
N ARG A 63 10.13 12.93 13.81
CA ARG A 63 9.33 12.57 14.99
C ARG A 63 8.63 11.23 14.80
N LYS A 64 8.11 10.95 13.60
CA LYS A 64 7.51 9.66 13.26
C LYS A 64 8.52 8.54 13.41
N GLU A 65 9.73 8.70 12.89
CA GLU A 65 10.81 7.73 13.06
C GLU A 65 11.18 7.51 14.53
N GLN A 66 11.32 8.58 15.32
CA GLN A 66 11.63 8.46 16.75
C GLN A 66 10.57 7.64 17.49
N GLU A 67 9.29 7.82 17.17
CA GLU A 67 8.18 7.07 17.77
C GLU A 67 8.13 5.63 17.26
N LEU A 68 8.41 5.40 15.98
CA LEU A 68 8.49 4.07 15.38
C LEU A 68 9.68 3.26 15.88
N ARG A 69 10.81 3.89 16.23
CA ARG A 69 11.99 3.23 16.84
C ARG A 69 11.71 2.72 18.25
N LYS A 70 10.78 3.35 18.96
CA LYS A 70 10.41 2.99 20.33
C LYS A 70 9.24 2.00 20.32
N GLN A 71 9.03 1.33 21.45
CA GLN A 71 7.76 0.67 21.76
C GLN A 71 6.75 1.75 22.20
N SER A 72 6.37 2.63 21.27
CA SER A 72 5.40 3.68 21.52
C SER A 72 4.05 3.08 21.84
N THR A 73 3.36 3.64 22.85
CA THR A 73 1.98 3.28 23.17
C THR A 73 0.97 4.15 22.42
N TYR A 74 1.43 5.00 21.49
CA TYR A 74 0.58 5.91 20.74
C TYR A 74 -0.50 5.17 19.94
N LEU A 75 -1.75 5.56 20.09
CA LEU A 75 -2.86 4.92 19.40
C LEU A 75 -3.91 5.98 19.08
N THR A 76 -4.60 5.81 17.97
CA THR A 76 -5.75 6.63 17.60
C THR A 76 -6.90 5.73 17.18
N PRO A 77 -8.15 6.19 17.28
CA PRO A 77 -9.30 5.46 16.73
C PRO A 77 -9.08 5.12 15.26
N TYR A 78 -8.60 6.09 14.46
CA TYR A 78 -8.34 5.89 13.04
C TYR A 78 -7.29 4.79 12.76
N GLY A 79 -6.16 4.78 13.47
CA GLY A 79 -5.16 3.73 13.34
C GLY A 79 -5.72 2.34 13.63
N LEU A 80 -6.62 2.25 14.62
CA LEU A 80 -7.37 1.01 14.90
C LEU A 80 -8.35 0.65 13.79
N VAL A 81 -9.01 1.61 13.15
CA VAL A 81 -9.88 1.32 12.00
C VAL A 81 -9.05 0.66 10.91
N VAL A 82 -7.92 1.26 10.54
CA VAL A 82 -7.04 0.76 9.46
C VAL A 82 -6.52 -0.65 9.78
N ALA A 83 -6.05 -0.88 11.02
CA ALA A 83 -5.55 -2.19 11.42
C ALA A 83 -6.66 -3.25 11.49
N THR A 84 -7.84 -2.90 12.02
CA THR A 84 -9.00 -3.80 12.10
C THR A 84 -9.49 -4.16 10.70
N ASP A 85 -9.53 -3.18 9.79
CA ASP A 85 -9.90 -3.38 8.40
C ASP A 85 -8.91 -4.29 7.67
N ALA A 86 -7.60 -4.04 7.82
CA ALA A 86 -6.57 -4.90 7.25
C ALA A 86 -6.64 -6.35 7.77
N HIS A 87 -6.92 -6.53 9.06
CA HIS A 87 -6.99 -7.86 9.67
C HIS A 87 -8.24 -8.63 9.23
N ARG A 88 -9.43 -8.01 9.24
CA ARG A 88 -10.68 -8.70 8.86
C ARG A 88 -10.69 -9.17 7.41
N HIS A 89 -9.97 -8.50 6.50
CA HIS A 89 -9.85 -8.94 5.11
C HIS A 89 -9.02 -10.23 4.94
N ARG A 90 -8.21 -10.60 5.95
CA ARG A 90 -7.30 -11.75 5.89
C ARG A 90 -7.64 -12.87 6.87
N CYS A 91 -8.50 -12.61 7.85
CA CYS A 91 -8.86 -13.56 8.89
C CYS A 91 -10.38 -13.63 9.05
N VAL A 92 -10.96 -14.77 8.67
CA VAL A 92 -12.41 -15.00 8.72
C VAL A 92 -12.91 -14.95 10.16
N ASP A 93 -12.26 -15.65 11.09
CA ASP A 93 -12.63 -15.66 12.52
C ASP A 93 -12.63 -14.25 13.12
N TYR A 94 -11.64 -13.43 12.74
CA TYR A 94 -11.58 -12.04 13.18
C TYR A 94 -12.69 -11.20 12.53
N ALA A 95 -12.99 -11.41 11.26
CA ALA A 95 -14.09 -10.73 10.58
C ALA A 95 -15.44 -11.03 11.23
N GLU A 96 -15.71 -12.30 11.54
CA GLU A 96 -16.93 -12.71 12.25
C GLU A 96 -17.02 -12.07 13.64
N ALA A 97 -15.90 -12.04 14.37
CA ALA A 97 -15.83 -11.36 15.67
C ALA A 97 -16.12 -9.85 15.56
N VAL A 98 -15.59 -9.18 14.53
CA VAL A 98 -15.84 -7.76 14.26
C VAL A 98 -17.30 -7.51 13.89
N GLU A 99 -17.91 -8.37 13.08
CA GLU A 99 -19.32 -8.27 12.71
C GLU A 99 -20.24 -8.46 13.93
N ALA A 100 -19.97 -9.47 14.76
CA ALA A 100 -20.70 -9.69 16.01
C ALA A 100 -20.53 -8.54 17.02
N ALA A 101 -19.45 -7.78 16.90
CA ALA A 101 -19.10 -6.66 17.75
C ALA A 101 -19.76 -5.32 17.35
N LYS A 102 -20.45 -5.24 16.20
CA LYS A 102 -21.09 -4.01 15.76
C LYS A 102 -22.16 -3.52 16.73
N GLY A 103 -22.11 -2.22 17.06
CA GLY A 103 -23.05 -1.59 17.99
C GLY A 103 -22.83 -1.91 19.46
N VAL A 104 -21.81 -2.71 19.80
CA VAL A 104 -21.47 -3.06 21.17
C VAL A 104 -20.42 -2.10 21.72
N ARG A 105 -20.60 -1.63 22.95
CA ARG A 105 -19.57 -0.87 23.68
C ARG A 105 -18.56 -1.83 24.30
N PHE A 106 -17.28 -1.62 24.00
CA PHE A 106 -16.18 -2.42 24.54
C PHE A 106 -15.61 -1.81 25.80
N GLU A 107 -15.32 -2.68 26.75
CA GLU A 107 -14.43 -2.39 27.86
C GLU A 107 -13.23 -3.30 27.67
N HIS A 108 -12.07 -2.69 27.39
CA HIS A 108 -10.84 -3.43 27.16
C HIS A 108 -10.00 -3.35 28.42
N THR A 109 -9.73 -4.50 29.03
CA THR A 109 -8.76 -4.60 30.12
C THR A 109 -7.42 -4.06 29.62
N THR A 110 -6.83 -3.06 30.27
CA THR A 110 -5.71 -2.29 29.73
C THR A 110 -4.61 -3.23 29.21
N PRO A 111 -4.30 -3.25 27.91
CA PRO A 111 -3.35 -4.20 27.33
C PRO A 111 -1.88 -3.83 27.60
N PHE A 112 -1.64 -2.91 28.55
CA PHE A 112 -0.34 -2.31 28.80
C PHE A 112 -0.02 -2.34 30.29
N ASP A 113 1.24 -2.66 30.60
CA ASP A 113 1.78 -2.59 31.95
C ASP A 113 1.92 -1.14 32.44
N ALA A 114 1.94 -0.17 31.52
CA ALA A 114 2.03 1.25 31.80
C ALA A 114 0.68 1.96 31.58
N PRO A 115 0.34 2.98 32.40
CA PRO A 115 -0.86 3.77 32.20
C PRO A 115 -0.83 4.49 30.84
N VAL A 116 -1.90 4.34 30.06
CA VAL A 116 -2.11 5.05 28.80
C VAL A 116 -3.14 6.16 28.99
N LEU A 117 -3.02 7.23 28.20
CA LEU A 117 -3.90 8.42 28.28
C LEU A 117 -5.20 8.25 27.48
N TYR A 118 -5.53 7.04 27.05
CA TYR A 118 -6.70 6.76 26.24
C TYR A 118 -7.43 5.50 26.71
N ASP A 119 -8.73 5.45 26.43
CA ASP A 119 -9.57 4.28 26.67
C ASP A 119 -9.54 3.38 25.42
N ALA A 120 -8.81 2.27 25.52
CA ALA A 120 -8.67 1.30 24.43
C ALA A 120 -10.01 0.67 24.03
N GLY A 121 -10.93 0.46 24.99
CA GLY A 121 -12.27 -0.06 24.71
C GLY A 121 -13.12 0.95 23.94
N ALA A 122 -13.09 2.23 24.35
CA ALA A 122 -13.76 3.30 23.62
C ALA A 122 -13.18 3.49 22.22
N TYR A 123 -11.86 3.40 22.06
CA TYR A 123 -11.21 3.53 20.75
C TYR A 123 -11.56 2.37 19.83
N LEU A 124 -11.58 1.13 20.34
CA LEU A 124 -12.01 -0.03 19.56
C LEU A 124 -13.50 0.05 19.18
N THR A 125 -14.34 0.51 20.10
CA THR A 125 -15.77 0.77 19.83
C THR A 125 -15.95 1.78 18.69
N ALA A 126 -15.25 2.91 18.78
CA ALA A 126 -15.25 3.92 17.73
C ALA A 126 -14.73 3.35 16.41
N ALA A 127 -13.65 2.56 16.46
CA ALA A 127 -13.04 2.01 15.27
C ALA A 127 -14.00 1.08 14.51
N ILE A 128 -14.64 0.15 15.22
CA ILE A 128 -15.61 -0.79 14.64
C ILE A 128 -16.83 -0.04 14.06
N GLY A 129 -17.29 1.02 14.73
CA GLY A 129 -18.36 1.89 14.22
C GLY A 129 -17.97 2.63 12.92
N MET A 130 -16.69 2.94 12.74
CA MET A 130 -16.18 3.64 11.55
C MET A 130 -15.87 2.71 10.37
N LEU A 131 -15.81 1.39 10.55
CA LEU A 131 -15.46 0.44 9.48
C LEU A 131 -16.40 0.50 8.26
N GLY A 132 -17.68 0.86 8.45
CA GLY A 132 -18.63 1.07 7.36
C GLY A 132 -18.37 2.35 6.54
N GLN A 133 -17.70 3.34 7.14
CA GLN A 133 -17.33 4.59 6.48
C GLN A 133 -16.05 4.46 5.65
N LEU A 134 -15.21 3.45 5.94
CA LEU A 134 -14.01 3.15 5.16
C LEU A 134 -14.27 2.53 3.80
N GLN A 135 -15.46 1.94 3.57
CA GLN A 135 -15.84 1.37 2.26
C GLN A 135 -15.85 2.42 1.12
N GLY A 136 -15.76 3.72 1.43
CA GLY A 136 -15.52 4.79 0.46
C GLY A 136 -14.20 5.57 0.64
N ALA A 137 -13.44 5.31 1.70
CA ALA A 137 -12.22 6.07 2.04
C ALA A 137 -10.93 5.28 1.78
N VAL A 138 -10.93 3.96 1.98
CA VAL A 138 -9.82 3.07 1.57
C VAL A 138 -9.85 2.83 0.06
N THR A 139 -11.02 3.00 -0.55
CA THR A 139 -11.28 2.99 -2.00
C THR A 139 -11.28 4.37 -2.63
N ARG A 140 -10.85 5.43 -1.93
CA ARG A 140 -10.15 6.52 -2.63
C ARG A 140 -8.74 6.06 -2.96
N SER A 141 -8.68 5.00 -3.76
CA SER A 141 -7.62 4.80 -4.72
C SER A 141 -7.48 6.15 -5.42
N LYS A 142 -6.46 6.94 -5.05
CA LYS A 142 -5.96 7.94 -5.98
C LYS A 142 -5.75 7.19 -7.29
N PRO A 143 -6.22 7.71 -8.44
CA PRO A 143 -6.12 6.99 -9.70
C PRO A 143 -4.72 6.38 -9.81
N LEU A 144 -4.70 5.05 -9.98
CA LEU A 144 -3.47 4.25 -9.96
C LEU A 144 -2.46 4.96 -10.85
N THR A 145 -1.42 5.50 -10.22
CA THR A 145 -0.40 6.21 -10.98
C THR A 145 0.47 5.16 -11.62
N VAL A 146 0.27 4.93 -12.92
CA VAL A 146 1.02 3.95 -13.70
C VAL A 146 2.34 4.59 -14.10
N PHE A 147 3.44 4.07 -13.59
CA PHE A 147 4.78 4.53 -13.96
C PHE A 147 5.33 3.66 -15.10
N ILE A 148 5.43 4.24 -16.29
CA ILE A 148 5.93 3.56 -17.49
C ILE A 148 7.39 3.98 -17.69
N VAL A 149 8.27 3.00 -17.82
CA VAL A 149 9.71 3.19 -17.95
C VAL A 149 10.16 2.64 -19.30
N LEU A 150 10.69 3.52 -20.13
CA LEU A 150 11.04 3.23 -21.53
C LEU A 150 12.54 3.48 -21.77
N PRO A 151 13.25 2.62 -22.51
CA PRO A 151 14.63 2.89 -22.90
C PRO A 151 14.71 4.04 -23.91
N ALA A 152 15.90 4.63 -24.04
CA ALA A 152 16.16 5.78 -24.91
C ALA A 152 15.67 5.62 -26.36
N ALA A 153 15.64 4.38 -26.88
CA ALA A 153 15.14 4.07 -28.22
C ALA A 153 13.69 4.58 -28.45
N PHE A 154 12.86 4.58 -27.41
CA PHE A 154 11.45 5.02 -27.45
C PHE A 154 11.29 6.53 -27.23
N GLY A 155 12.40 7.27 -27.09
CA GLY A 155 12.38 8.70 -26.76
C GLY A 155 11.74 9.59 -27.83
N ARG A 156 11.66 9.15 -29.09
CA ARG A 156 11.02 9.89 -30.20
C ARG A 156 9.51 9.69 -30.26
N GLU A 157 9.00 8.51 -29.91
CA GLU A 157 7.58 8.17 -30.01
C GLU A 157 6.78 8.67 -28.81
N HIS A 158 7.42 8.80 -27.64
CA HIS A 158 6.80 9.30 -26.42
C HIS A 158 6.30 10.76 -26.53
N THR A 159 6.89 11.60 -27.39
CA THR A 159 6.44 12.99 -27.56
C THR A 159 5.11 13.13 -28.29
N ASP A 160 4.67 12.10 -29.03
CA ASP A 160 3.46 12.15 -29.86
C ASP A 160 2.25 11.46 -29.21
N VAL A 161 2.45 10.74 -28.09
CA VAL A 161 1.38 10.04 -27.36
C VAL A 161 0.97 10.85 -26.13
N ALA A 162 -0.24 11.44 -26.19
CA ALA A 162 -0.83 12.11 -25.03
C ALA A 162 -1.13 11.08 -23.94
N CYS A 163 -0.30 11.05 -22.90
CA CYS A 163 -0.52 10.22 -21.73
C CYS A 163 -1.62 10.85 -20.83
N PRO A 164 -2.58 10.04 -20.33
CA PRO A 164 -3.51 10.50 -19.31
C PRO A 164 -2.82 11.01 -18.05
N ASP A 165 -3.47 11.90 -17.27
CA ASP A 165 -2.89 12.54 -16.07
C ASP A 165 -2.39 11.58 -14.98
N HIS A 166 -2.86 10.32 -15.00
CA HIS A 166 -2.47 9.28 -14.05
C HIS A 166 -1.34 8.36 -14.59
N VAL A 167 -0.84 8.61 -15.79
CA VAL A 167 0.29 7.87 -16.38
C VAL A 167 1.53 8.76 -16.33
N LEU A 168 2.55 8.28 -15.60
CA LEU A 168 3.86 8.91 -15.54
C LEU A 168 4.82 8.11 -16.40
N ALA A 169 5.11 8.60 -17.61
CA ALA A 169 6.09 7.98 -18.48
C ALA A 169 7.47 8.61 -18.30
N TYR A 170 8.51 7.78 -18.30
CA TYR A 170 9.90 8.18 -18.11
C TYR A 170 10.81 7.41 -19.07
N VAL A 171 11.55 8.16 -19.89
CA VAL A 171 12.55 7.60 -20.79
C VAL A 171 13.91 7.63 -20.08
N TYR A 172 14.50 6.46 -19.84
CA TYR A 172 15.82 6.34 -19.20
C TYR A 172 16.92 6.19 -20.25
N MET A 173 18.03 6.90 -20.05
CA MET A 173 19.21 6.82 -20.92
C MET A 173 20.12 5.64 -20.53
N ASP A 174 20.14 5.31 -19.24
CA ASP A 174 20.97 4.26 -18.66
C ASP A 174 20.36 3.76 -17.34
N TRP A 175 20.90 2.65 -16.83
CA TRP A 175 20.47 2.04 -15.56
C TRP A 175 20.70 2.93 -14.34
N GLN A 176 21.71 3.82 -14.38
CA GLN A 176 22.01 4.74 -13.29
C GLN A 176 20.90 5.78 -13.12
N ASN A 177 20.43 6.34 -14.23
CA ASN A 177 19.36 7.32 -14.27
C ASN A 177 18.03 6.71 -13.86
N LEU A 178 17.75 5.48 -14.29
CA LEU A 178 16.58 4.73 -13.82
C LEU A 178 16.64 4.48 -12.30
N ALA A 179 17.78 3.99 -11.79
CA ALA A 179 17.93 3.73 -10.35
C ALA A 179 17.72 4.99 -9.52
N LYS A 180 18.29 6.13 -9.96
CA LYS A 180 18.08 7.42 -9.29
C LYS A 180 16.61 7.83 -9.35
N LYS A 181 15.97 7.68 -10.51
CA LYS A 181 14.57 8.04 -10.70
C LYS A 181 13.65 7.25 -9.76
N LEU A 182 13.86 5.95 -9.61
CA LEU A 182 13.09 5.08 -8.70
C LEU A 182 13.23 5.49 -7.22
N VAL A 183 14.34 6.11 -6.84
CA VAL A 183 14.50 6.64 -5.47
C VAL A 183 13.78 7.98 -5.30
N ASP A 184 13.79 8.81 -6.33
CA ASP A 184 13.28 10.18 -6.28
C ASP A 184 11.74 10.27 -6.44
N ILE A 185 11.12 9.30 -7.11
CA ILE A 185 9.66 9.30 -7.31
C ILE A 185 8.91 8.79 -6.08
N LYS A 186 7.65 9.23 -5.94
CA LYS A 186 6.74 8.64 -4.94
C LYS A 186 6.51 7.17 -5.25
N ILE A 187 6.30 6.37 -4.21
CA ILE A 187 5.99 4.95 -4.33
C ILE A 187 4.73 4.77 -5.17
N THR A 188 4.88 4.23 -6.39
CA THR A 188 3.76 3.83 -7.24
C THR A 188 3.38 2.36 -7.02
N SER A 189 2.09 2.07 -7.23
CA SER A 189 1.49 0.74 -7.11
C SER A 189 1.41 0.01 -8.45
N SER A 190 1.81 0.62 -9.55
CA SER A 190 1.83 -0.01 -10.88
C SER A 190 3.02 0.50 -11.68
N MET A 191 3.84 -0.43 -12.16
CA MET A 191 5.02 -0.14 -12.97
C MET A 191 5.06 -1.03 -14.21
N ILE A 192 5.35 -0.41 -15.35
CA ILE A 192 5.65 -1.11 -16.59
C ILE A 192 7.07 -0.74 -16.97
N ILE A 193 7.93 -1.74 -17.16
CA ILE A 193 9.33 -1.54 -17.51
C ILE A 193 9.63 -2.26 -18.80
N VAL A 194 9.94 -1.48 -19.82
CA VAL A 194 10.54 -1.97 -21.05
C VAL A 194 12.04 -2.10 -20.79
N TRP A 195 12.53 -3.33 -20.86
CA TRP A 195 13.93 -3.65 -20.65
C TRP A 195 14.78 -3.05 -21.80
N PRO A 196 16.10 -2.88 -21.67
CA PRO A 196 16.94 -2.57 -22.82
C PRO A 196 17.48 -3.86 -23.45
N ASP A 197 17.98 -3.76 -24.69
CA ASP A 197 18.47 -4.88 -25.50
C ASP A 197 19.59 -5.69 -24.82
N GLU A 198 20.35 -5.06 -23.92
CA GLU A 198 21.45 -5.67 -23.19
C GLU A 198 21.17 -5.76 -21.69
N LEU A 199 21.18 -6.99 -21.17
CA LEU A 199 21.18 -7.27 -19.73
C LEU A 199 22.60 -7.01 -19.19
N LEU A 200 22.81 -5.88 -18.51
CA LEU A 200 24.09 -5.58 -17.87
C LEU A 200 24.10 -6.11 -16.42
N GLU A 201 24.98 -7.08 -16.14
CA GLU A 201 25.27 -7.55 -14.79
C GLU A 201 26.14 -6.55 -14.00
N ASP A 202 25.61 -5.35 -13.77
CA ASP A 202 26.34 -4.25 -13.13
C ASP A 202 25.68 -3.79 -11.81
N ILE A 203 26.43 -3.07 -10.96
CA ILE A 203 25.98 -2.46 -9.71
C ILE A 203 24.74 -1.57 -9.90
N HIS A 204 24.60 -0.97 -11.09
CA HIS A 204 23.46 -0.13 -11.44
C HIS A 204 22.16 -0.94 -11.61
N MET A 205 22.23 -2.15 -12.19
CA MET A 205 21.09 -3.06 -12.26
C MET A 205 20.64 -3.48 -10.86
N ARG A 206 21.57 -3.80 -9.96
CA ARG A 206 21.23 -4.12 -8.56
C ARG A 206 20.49 -2.97 -7.89
N ARG A 207 20.92 -1.73 -8.13
CA ARG A 207 20.24 -0.54 -7.58
C ARG A 207 18.84 -0.35 -8.16
N VAL A 208 18.64 -0.65 -9.45
CA VAL A 208 17.30 -0.67 -10.04
C VAL A 208 16.43 -1.72 -9.37
N LEU A 209 16.90 -2.96 -9.21
CA LEU A 209 16.14 -4.02 -8.54
C LEU A 209 15.75 -3.65 -7.10
N VAL A 210 16.66 -3.01 -6.35
CA VAL A 210 16.35 -2.48 -5.00
C VAL A 210 15.28 -1.39 -5.06
N GLY A 211 15.37 -0.47 -6.02
CA GLY A 211 14.34 0.55 -6.25
C GLY A 211 12.99 -0.09 -6.54
N LEU A 212 12.94 -1.06 -7.45
CA LEU A 212 11.72 -1.79 -7.80
C LEU A 212 11.13 -2.54 -6.62
N GLU A 213 11.97 -3.18 -5.79
CA GLU A 213 11.50 -3.83 -4.57
C GLU A 213 10.83 -2.83 -3.62
N MET A 214 11.37 -1.61 -3.46
CA MET A 214 10.73 -0.57 -2.64
C MET A 214 9.32 -0.21 -3.15
N HIS A 215 9.15 -0.17 -4.46
CA HIS A 215 7.86 0.10 -5.11
C HIS A 215 6.88 -1.06 -4.96
N LEU A 216 7.35 -2.29 -5.19
CA LEU A 216 6.57 -3.51 -5.08
C LEU A 216 6.07 -3.80 -3.65
N GLN A 217 6.77 -3.30 -2.63
CA GLN A 217 6.32 -3.41 -1.23
C GLN A 217 4.95 -2.77 -0.97
N ALA A 218 4.38 -1.99 -1.89
CA ALA A 218 3.01 -1.47 -1.79
C ALA A 218 1.94 -2.45 -2.32
N GLY A 219 2.28 -3.72 -2.57
CA GLY A 219 1.35 -4.69 -3.17
C GLY A 219 1.03 -4.37 -4.63
N GLY A 220 1.94 -3.64 -5.29
CA GLY A 220 1.75 -3.14 -6.64
C GLY A 220 2.07 -4.17 -7.72
N THR A 221 1.58 -3.91 -8.94
CA THR A 221 1.84 -4.72 -10.12
C THR A 221 3.10 -4.25 -10.84
N LEU A 222 3.97 -5.17 -11.20
CA LEU A 222 5.13 -4.92 -12.04
C LEU A 222 5.06 -5.78 -13.29
N MET A 223 5.07 -5.12 -14.45
CA MET A 223 5.12 -5.77 -15.75
C MET A 223 6.48 -5.50 -16.39
N PHE A 224 7.13 -6.57 -16.84
CA PHE A 224 8.42 -6.52 -17.53
C PHE A 224 8.25 -6.92 -19.00
N LEU A 225 8.81 -6.12 -19.91
CA LEU A 225 8.79 -6.35 -21.35
C LEU A 225 10.23 -6.51 -21.88
N PRO A 226 10.71 -7.75 -22.09
CA PRO A 226 12.07 -8.02 -22.56
C PRO A 226 12.21 -7.90 -24.10
N HIS A 227 13.44 -7.66 -24.57
CA HIS A 227 13.86 -7.71 -25.98
C HIS A 227 13.80 -9.17 -26.51
N PRO A 228 13.53 -9.46 -27.81
CA PRO A 228 13.52 -8.58 -28.99
C PRO A 228 12.31 -7.67 -29.16
N TYR A 229 12.60 -6.39 -29.47
CA TYR A 229 11.64 -5.40 -29.92
C TYR A 229 11.65 -5.43 -31.45
N GLU A 230 10.95 -6.37 -32.08
CA GLU A 230 11.05 -6.50 -33.54
C GLU A 230 10.60 -5.20 -34.22
N ASP A 231 11.56 -4.52 -34.88
CA ASP A 231 11.48 -3.20 -35.55
C ASP A 231 10.41 -3.08 -36.65
N ASN A 232 9.60 -4.12 -36.88
CA ASN A 232 8.61 -4.18 -37.95
C ASN A 232 7.17 -4.18 -37.44
N ASN A 233 6.97 -3.85 -36.16
CA ASN A 233 5.71 -4.05 -35.46
C ASN A 233 5.11 -2.78 -34.84
N ASP A 234 5.40 -1.61 -35.42
CA ASP A 234 4.82 -0.32 -35.03
C ASP A 234 3.30 -0.38 -34.84
N ALA A 235 2.63 -1.18 -35.68
CA ALA A 235 1.20 -1.44 -35.57
C ALA A 235 0.83 -2.20 -34.29
N GLU A 236 1.61 -3.20 -33.88
CA GLU A 236 1.39 -3.97 -32.66
C GLU A 236 1.81 -3.19 -31.41
N TRP A 237 2.85 -2.35 -31.47
CA TRP A 237 3.20 -1.42 -30.39
C TRP A 237 2.17 -0.32 -30.19
N THR A 238 1.70 0.28 -31.29
CA THR A 238 0.58 1.23 -31.26
C THR A 238 -0.66 0.55 -30.71
N HIS A 239 -0.95 -0.68 -31.15
CA HIS A 239 -2.07 -1.47 -30.64
C HIS A 239 -1.92 -1.81 -29.15
N MET A 240 -0.73 -2.20 -28.67
CA MET A 240 -0.51 -2.45 -27.25
C MET A 240 -0.58 -1.17 -26.42
N GLY A 241 -0.11 -0.04 -26.95
CA GLY A 241 -0.29 1.28 -26.34
C GLY A 241 -1.77 1.63 -26.22
N GLU A 242 -2.53 1.47 -27.29
CA GLU A 242 -3.99 1.65 -27.33
C GLU A 242 -4.72 0.70 -26.38
N VAL A 243 -4.34 -0.58 -26.33
CA VAL A 243 -4.92 -1.58 -25.43
C VAL A 243 -4.57 -1.24 -23.99
N SER A 244 -3.33 -0.86 -23.69
CA SER A 244 -2.93 -0.47 -22.34
C SER A 244 -3.71 0.77 -21.89
N ILE A 245 -3.82 1.78 -22.75
CA ILE A 245 -4.62 3.00 -22.48
C ILE A 245 -6.11 2.64 -22.32
N ARG A 246 -6.64 1.74 -23.15
CA ARG A 246 -8.05 1.30 -23.09
C ARG A 246 -8.35 0.49 -21.84
N GLU A 247 -7.52 -0.48 -21.47
CA GLU A 247 -7.68 -1.27 -20.24
C GLU A 247 -7.57 -0.38 -18.99
N ILE A 248 -6.71 0.63 -19.04
CA ILE A 248 -6.60 1.66 -17.99
C ILE A 248 -7.86 2.55 -17.95
N HIS A 249 -8.45 2.88 -19.10
CA HIS A 249 -9.70 3.66 -19.20
C HIS A 249 -10.95 2.85 -18.81
N ASP A 250 -11.06 1.59 -19.24
CA ASP A 250 -12.20 0.71 -19.00
C ASP A 250 -12.21 0.19 -17.56
N GLY A 251 -11.03 -0.05 -16.98
CA GLY A 251 -10.88 -0.33 -15.54
C GLY A 251 -11.29 0.84 -14.64
N ALA A 252 -11.28 2.08 -15.16
CA ALA A 252 -11.80 3.26 -14.48
C ALA A 252 -13.32 3.48 -14.70
N ALA A 253 -13.91 2.87 -15.71
CA ALA A 253 -15.34 3.00 -16.05
C ALA A 253 -16.21 1.88 -15.45
N SER A 254 -15.64 0.72 -15.09
CA SER A 254 -16.39 -0.43 -14.56
C SER A 254 -16.80 -0.33 -13.08
N GLU A 255 -16.52 0.77 -12.38
CA GLU A 255 -16.94 1.01 -10.99
C GLU A 255 -18.18 1.93 -10.84
N LEU A 256 -19.09 1.92 -11.82
CA LEU A 256 -20.44 2.48 -11.65
C LEU A 256 -21.49 1.37 -11.76
N PRO A 257 -22.13 0.95 -10.65
CA PRO A 257 -23.26 0.03 -10.72
C PRO A 257 -24.47 0.80 -11.26
N GLY A 258 -24.75 0.60 -12.55
CA GLY A 258 -26.03 0.94 -13.16
C GLY A 258 -27.13 0.07 -12.59
N ILE A 259 -27.89 0.66 -11.67
CA ILE A 259 -29.20 0.21 -11.20
C ILE A 259 -30.10 0.08 -12.43
N GLY A 260 -30.72 -1.09 -12.60
CA GLY A 260 -31.59 -1.38 -13.72
C GLY A 260 -32.89 -0.57 -13.74
N ALA A 261 -33.41 -0.42 -14.95
CA ALA A 261 -34.83 -0.54 -15.29
C ALA A 261 -34.91 -1.09 -16.72
#